data_AF-A0A7S2W7J3-F1
#
_entry.id   AF-A0A7S2W7J3-F1
#
_cell.length_a   1.000
_cell.length_b   1.000
_cell.length_c   1.000
_cell.angle_alpha   90.00
_cell.angle_beta   90.00
_cell.angle_gamma   90.00
#
_symmetry.space_group_name_H-M   'P 1'
#
loop_
_entity.id
_entity.type
_entity.pdbx_description
1 polymer ?
#
loop_
_entity_poly.entity_id
_entity_poly.type
_entity_poly.pdbx_seq_one_letter_code
_entity_poly.pdbx_strand_id
1 'polypeptide(L)'
;CISIKNPLSDFEIREKVVFNPSVHVEQMEESNNNTREPLCHFTIKWEGSKKRSTIEVLDEAAIKSALKKIKKGKRGNEAEPPRKMTADDSGSWVPVLALECRGIKPYEFHPMGSEFVVISEGGVKFESDIDLEEGDWAEYDEENDISVSVSDFESKFITI
;
A
#
# COMPACT_ATOMS: atom_id res chain seq x y z
N CYS A 1 1.71 -8.07 -0.43
CA CYS A 1 0.85 -8.64 0.65
C CYS A 1 0.91 -7.76 1.92
N ILE A 2 -0.09 -7.71 2.82
CA ILE A 2 0.00 -6.91 4.07
C ILE A 2 -0.54 -7.64 5.31
N SER A 3 -0.05 -7.30 6.49
CA SER A 3 -0.65 -7.68 7.77
C SER A 3 -1.49 -6.53 8.34
N ILE A 4 -2.65 -6.87 8.91
CA ILE A 4 -3.66 -5.92 9.39
C ILE A 4 -4.12 -6.26 10.80
N LYS A 5 -4.59 -5.25 11.53
CA LYS A 5 -5.21 -5.42 12.85
C LYS A 5 -6.47 -4.60 13.03
N ASN A 6 -7.33 -5.08 13.93
CA ASN A 6 -8.44 -4.29 14.44
C ASN A 6 -7.89 -3.16 15.32
N PRO A 7 -8.12 -1.88 15.01
CA PRO A 7 -7.60 -0.77 15.81
C PRO A 7 -8.24 -0.66 17.20
N LEU A 8 -9.31 -1.41 17.47
CA LEU A 8 -10.04 -1.42 18.75
C LEU A 8 -9.77 -2.68 19.59
N SER A 9 -8.89 -3.58 19.14
CA SER A 9 -8.56 -4.83 19.83
C SER A 9 -7.05 -5.09 19.75
N ASP A 10 -6.45 -5.44 20.87
CA ASP A 10 -5.01 -5.75 20.93
C ASP A 10 -4.69 -7.17 20.42
N PHE A 11 -5.71 -8.00 20.21
CA PHE A 11 -5.55 -9.44 19.90
C PHE A 11 -6.05 -9.83 18.52
N GLU A 12 -6.92 -9.00 17.90
CA GLU A 12 -7.44 -9.29 16.57
C GLU A 12 -6.48 -8.82 15.48
N ILE A 13 -5.67 -9.75 15.00
CA ILE A 13 -4.74 -9.57 13.89
C ILE A 13 -5.07 -10.54 12.75
N ARG A 14 -4.72 -10.16 11.52
CA ARG A 14 -4.65 -11.04 10.36
C ARG A 14 -3.34 -10.76 9.65
N GLU A 15 -2.49 -11.77 9.63
CA GLU A 15 -1.21 -11.70 8.95
C GLU A 15 -1.36 -12.08 7.49
N LYS A 16 -0.49 -11.49 6.66
CA LYS A 16 -0.31 -11.85 5.26
C LYS A 16 -1.63 -11.93 4.46
N VAL A 17 -2.52 -10.96 4.62
CA VAL A 17 -3.71 -10.82 3.77
C VAL A 17 -3.31 -10.31 2.38
N VAL A 18 -3.90 -10.92 1.36
CA VAL A 18 -3.65 -10.59 -0.05
C VAL A 18 -4.92 -10.00 -0.64
N PHE A 19 -4.78 -8.88 -1.35
CA PHE A 19 -5.85 -8.26 -2.12
C PHE A 19 -5.27 -7.64 -3.40
N ASN A 20 -6.12 -7.52 -4.42
CA ASN A 20 -5.72 -6.92 -5.69
C ASN A 20 -6.03 -5.40 -5.66
N PRO A 21 -5.03 -4.51 -5.80
CA PRO A 21 -5.25 -3.06 -5.77
C PRO A 21 -5.96 -2.50 -7.00
N SER A 22 -6.21 -3.32 -8.03
CA SER A 22 -6.88 -2.93 -9.27
C SER A 22 -8.33 -3.43 -9.35
N VAL A 23 -8.77 -4.24 -8.39
CA VAL A 23 -10.10 -4.86 -8.39
C VAL A 23 -10.84 -4.52 -7.12
N HIS A 24 -11.97 -3.85 -7.27
CA HIS A 24 -12.88 -3.61 -6.16
C HIS A 24 -13.65 -4.90 -5.82
N VAL A 25 -13.82 -5.16 -4.53
CA VAL A 25 -14.63 -6.29 -4.06
C VAL A 25 -16.11 -5.91 -4.06
N GLU A 26 -16.94 -6.80 -4.61
CA GLU A 26 -18.39 -6.68 -4.48
C GLU A 26 -18.79 -7.01 -3.04
N GLN A 27 -19.38 -6.03 -2.35
CA GLN A 27 -19.93 -6.25 -1.02
C GLN A 27 -21.34 -6.80 -1.18
N MET A 28 -21.54 -8.07 -0.84
CA MET A 28 -22.87 -8.70 -0.84
C MET A 28 -23.77 -7.91 0.13
N GLU A 29 -24.89 -7.38 -0.38
CA GLU A 29 -25.84 -6.54 0.34
C GLU A 29 -26.51 -7.34 1.49
N GLU A 30 -25.93 -7.34 2.68
CA GLU A 30 -26.52 -7.96 3.87
C GLU A 30 -27.52 -7.05 4.61
N SER A 31 -27.88 -5.87 4.06
CA SER A 31 -28.83 -4.98 4.73
C SER A 31 -29.76 -4.24 3.78
N ASN A 32 -31.07 -4.33 4.05
CA ASN A 32 -32.21 -3.62 3.44
C ASN A 32 -32.18 -2.08 3.58
N ASN A 33 -31.01 -1.45 3.64
CA ASN A 33 -30.89 0.01 3.71
C ASN A 33 -30.14 0.54 2.50
N ASN A 34 -30.74 1.56 1.88
CA ASN A 34 -30.36 2.25 0.64
C ASN A 34 -29.00 3.01 0.70
N THR A 35 -28.06 2.55 1.52
CA THR A 35 -26.71 3.08 1.64
C THR A 35 -25.76 2.17 0.88
N ARG A 36 -25.40 2.58 -0.35
CA ARG A 36 -24.34 1.96 -1.14
C ARG A 36 -23.04 2.01 -0.32
N GLU A 37 -22.51 0.85 0.05
CA GLU A 37 -21.22 0.79 0.72
C GLU A 37 -20.13 1.32 -0.22
N PRO A 38 -19.14 2.08 0.30
CA PRO A 38 -18.07 2.61 -0.54
C PRO A 38 -17.28 1.47 -1.17
N LEU A 39 -16.82 1.71 -2.40
CA LEU A 39 -15.93 0.79 -3.11
C LEU A 39 -14.68 0.53 -2.24
N CYS A 40 -14.25 -0.74 -2.18
CA CYS A 40 -13.05 -1.12 -1.46
C CYS A 40 -12.34 -2.27 -2.18
N HIS A 41 -11.06 -2.46 -1.89
CA HIS A 41 -10.23 -3.54 -2.45
C HIS A 41 -10.09 -4.72 -1.49
N PHE A 42 -10.40 -4.49 -0.21
CA PHE A 42 -10.40 -5.53 0.81
C PHE A 42 -11.49 -5.22 1.86
N THR A 43 -12.16 -6.27 2.35
CA THR A 43 -13.18 -6.17 3.39
C THR A 43 -13.06 -7.32 4.38
N ILE A 44 -13.25 -7.05 5.68
CA ILE A 44 -13.29 -8.06 6.74
C ILE A 44 -14.33 -7.68 7.79
N LYS A 45 -14.96 -8.69 8.40
CA LYS A 45 -15.80 -8.51 9.59
C LYS A 45 -15.06 -9.04 10.80
N TRP A 46 -14.60 -8.13 11.66
CA TRP A 46 -14.00 -8.45 12.95
C TRP A 46 -15.01 -9.13 13.88
N GLU A 47 -14.50 -9.90 14.84
CA GLU A 47 -15.35 -10.62 15.79
C GLU A 47 -16.17 -9.62 16.62
N GLY A 48 -17.48 -9.87 16.76
CA GLY A 48 -18.40 -8.97 17.45
C GLY A 48 -18.74 -7.66 16.73
N SER A 49 -18.09 -7.34 15.60
CA SER A 49 -18.42 -6.13 14.84
C SER A 49 -19.73 -6.27 14.07
N LYS A 50 -20.58 -5.24 14.17
CA LYS A 50 -21.79 -5.12 13.35
C LYS A 50 -21.49 -4.68 11.92
N LYS A 51 -20.39 -3.94 11.71
CA LYS A 51 -20.01 -3.36 10.41
C LYS A 51 -18.76 -4.04 9.87
N ARG A 52 -18.69 -4.16 8.54
CA ARG A 52 -17.45 -4.53 7.86
C ARG A 52 -16.44 -3.41 7.96
N SER A 53 -15.19 -3.80 7.95
CA SER A 53 -14.04 -2.92 7.94
C SER A 53 -13.37 -3.06 6.57
N THR A 54 -12.83 -1.97 6.02
CA THR A 54 -12.42 -1.91 4.61
C THR A 54 -11.06 -1.27 4.41
N ILE A 55 -10.41 -1.63 3.31
CA ILE A 55 -9.25 -0.94 2.74
C ILE A 55 -9.57 -0.57 1.29
N GLU A 56 -9.36 0.69 0.94
CA GLU A 56 -9.41 1.21 -0.42
C GLU A 56 -8.03 1.78 -0.79
N VAL A 57 -7.48 1.33 -1.92
CA VAL A 57 -6.30 1.95 -2.54
C VAL A 57 -6.78 3.22 -3.24
N LEU A 58 -6.21 4.36 -2.85
CA LEU A 58 -6.65 5.65 -3.36
C LEU A 58 -6.02 5.96 -4.71
N ASP A 59 -6.85 6.42 -5.65
CA ASP A 59 -6.38 7.01 -6.90
C ASP A 59 -5.84 8.44 -6.69
N GLU A 60 -5.24 9.02 -7.74
CA GLU A 60 -4.67 10.36 -7.67
C GLU A 60 -5.69 11.45 -7.26
N ALA A 61 -6.95 11.33 -7.69
CA ALA A 61 -7.97 12.32 -7.40
C ALA A 61 -8.40 12.26 -5.93
N ALA A 62 -8.57 11.06 -5.40
CA ALA A 62 -8.87 10.79 -4.01
C ALA A 62 -7.70 11.22 -3.09
N ILE A 63 -6.45 10.94 -3.49
CA ILE A 63 -5.25 11.41 -2.78
C ILE A 63 -5.23 12.95 -2.71
N LYS A 64 -5.40 13.65 -3.85
CA LYS A 64 -5.44 15.12 -3.88
C LYS A 64 -6.53 15.68 -2.96
N SER A 65 -7.70 15.04 -2.93
CA SER A 65 -8.82 15.40 -2.05
C SER A 65 -8.49 15.18 -0.57
N ALA A 66 -7.89 14.04 -0.22
CA ALA A 66 -7.49 13.70 1.15
C ALA A 66 -6.43 14.67 1.68
N LEU A 67 -5.36 14.92 0.91
CA LEU A 67 -4.30 15.86 1.27
C LEU A 67 -4.83 17.28 1.48
N LYS A 68 -5.79 17.73 0.65
CA LYS A 68 -6.43 19.04 0.83
C LYS A 68 -7.21 19.14 2.14
N LYS A 69 -7.82 18.06 2.61
CA LYS A 69 -8.53 18.01 3.90
C LYS A 69 -7.55 18.06 5.06
N ILE A 70 -6.45 17.31 4.99
CA ILE A 70 -5.39 17.29 6.02
C ILE A 70 -4.80 18.70 6.19
N LYS A 71 -4.41 19.37 5.09
CA LYS A 71 -3.87 20.74 5.10
C LYS A 71 -4.82 21.75 5.75
N LYS A 72 -6.13 21.63 5.52
CA LYS A 72 -7.14 22.51 6.15
C LYS A 72 -7.34 22.22 7.64
N GLY A 73 -7.11 20.99 8.07
CA GLY A 73 -7.36 20.53 9.44
C GLY A 73 -6.29 20.89 10.47
N LYS A 74 -5.14 21.45 10.06
CA LYS A 74 -3.97 21.72 10.94
C LYS A 74 -3.52 20.51 11.77
N ARG A 75 -3.78 19.29 11.30
CA ARG A 75 -3.34 18.05 11.95
C ARG A 75 -2.17 17.48 11.15
N GLY A 76 -1.02 17.32 11.82
CA GLY A 76 0.08 16.47 11.38
C GLY A 76 1.03 17.06 10.34
N ASN A 77 2.23 16.45 10.30
CA ASN A 77 3.33 16.73 9.38
C ASN A 77 2.86 16.82 7.92
N GLU A 78 3.61 17.55 7.09
CA GLU A 78 3.32 17.66 5.66
C GLU A 78 3.36 16.27 5.01
N ALA A 79 2.18 15.77 4.63
CA ALA A 79 2.04 14.51 3.92
C ALA A 79 2.25 14.74 2.42
N GLU A 80 3.20 14.04 1.84
CA GLU A 80 3.49 14.07 0.40
C GLU A 80 2.63 13.03 -0.34
N PRO A 81 2.23 13.30 -1.60
CA PRO A 81 1.54 12.32 -2.42
C PRO A 81 2.47 11.15 -2.78
N PRO A 82 1.93 9.93 -2.91
CA PRO A 82 2.69 8.79 -3.42
C PRO A 82 3.35 9.07 -4.78
N ARG A 83 4.58 8.58 -4.95
CA ARG A 83 5.34 8.67 -6.20
C ARG A 83 6.26 7.46 -6.38
N LYS A 84 6.83 7.34 -7.58
CA LYS A 84 7.91 6.40 -7.85
C LYS A 84 9.16 6.77 -7.06
N MET A 85 9.88 5.77 -6.59
CA MET A 85 11.22 5.93 -6.01
C MET A 85 12.24 6.09 -7.15
N THR A 86 13.25 6.91 -6.91
CA THR A 86 14.40 7.11 -7.82
C THR A 86 15.71 6.88 -7.05
N ALA A 87 16.83 6.82 -7.77
CA ALA A 87 18.15 6.67 -7.14
C ALA A 87 18.47 7.79 -6.14
N ASP A 88 17.97 9.01 -6.39
CA ASP A 88 18.13 10.17 -5.51
C ASP A 88 17.43 10.01 -4.14
N ASP A 89 16.51 9.05 -4.02
CA ASP A 89 15.81 8.75 -2.77
C ASP A 89 16.57 7.80 -1.85
N SER A 90 17.75 7.32 -2.26
CA SER A 90 18.53 6.38 -1.46
C SER A 90 18.74 6.89 -0.03
N GLY A 91 18.40 6.04 0.96
CA GLY A 91 18.42 6.38 2.38
C GLY A 91 17.28 7.27 2.88
N SER A 92 16.28 7.58 2.04
CA SER A 92 15.13 8.42 2.39
C SER A 92 13.81 7.65 2.27
N TRP A 93 12.84 8.01 3.11
CA TRP A 93 11.49 7.44 3.04
C TRP A 93 10.67 8.11 1.94
N VAL A 94 10.10 7.31 1.05
CA VAL A 94 9.25 7.78 -0.05
C VAL A 94 7.83 7.20 0.11
N PRO A 95 6.77 8.03 0.07
CA PRO A 95 5.42 7.49 -0.02
C PRO A 95 5.22 6.85 -1.40
N VAL A 96 4.80 5.58 -1.42
CA VAL A 96 4.55 4.81 -2.67
C VAL A 96 3.11 4.35 -2.83
N LEU A 97 2.32 4.38 -1.75
CA LEU A 97 0.92 3.94 -1.74
C LEU A 97 0.12 4.76 -0.72
N ALA A 98 -1.15 5.05 -1.04
CA ALA A 98 -2.10 5.65 -0.10
C ALA A 98 -3.33 4.75 0.06
N LEU A 99 -3.72 4.52 1.31
CA LEU A 99 -4.86 3.68 1.67
C LEU A 99 -5.87 4.48 2.48
N GLU A 100 -7.16 4.38 2.13
CA GLU A 100 -8.26 4.73 3.01
C GLU A 100 -8.66 3.48 3.79
N CYS A 101 -8.47 3.50 5.11
CA CYS A 101 -8.78 2.39 5.99
C CYS A 101 -9.94 2.73 6.93
N ARG A 102 -10.96 1.87 7.00
CA ARG A 102 -12.11 2.02 7.90
C ARG A 102 -12.20 0.82 8.80
N GLY A 103 -11.92 0.99 10.10
CA GLY A 103 -11.93 -0.10 11.08
C GLY A 103 -10.81 -1.12 10.90
N ILE A 104 -9.76 -0.81 10.14
CA ILE A 104 -8.58 -1.64 9.93
C ILE A 104 -7.34 -0.76 10.07
N LYS A 105 -6.26 -1.31 10.63
CA LYS A 105 -4.93 -0.70 10.60
C LYS A 105 -3.92 -1.67 9.98
N PRO A 106 -3.39 -1.40 8.79
CA PRO A 106 -2.20 -2.07 8.28
C PRO A 106 -1.00 -1.82 9.20
N TYR A 107 -0.14 -2.80 9.37
CA TYR A 107 1.06 -2.65 10.21
C TYR A 107 2.34 -3.23 9.61
N GLU A 108 2.25 -4.07 8.58
CA GLU A 108 3.43 -4.68 7.94
C GLU A 108 3.13 -4.98 6.48
N PHE A 109 4.09 -4.75 5.60
CA PHE A 109 4.01 -5.11 4.19
C PHE A 109 5.00 -6.25 3.93
N HIS A 110 4.50 -7.24 3.18
CA HIS A 110 5.22 -8.45 2.81
C HIS A 110 5.36 -8.43 1.28
N PRO A 111 6.56 -8.11 0.74
CA PRO A 111 6.87 -8.25 -0.68
C PRO A 111 6.52 -9.65 -1.19
N MET A 112 5.93 -9.75 -2.39
CA MET A 112 5.72 -11.03 -3.08
C MET A 112 6.43 -11.07 -4.45
N GLY A 113 7.18 -10.02 -4.77
CA GLY A 113 7.98 -9.85 -5.99
C GLY A 113 7.22 -9.47 -7.26
N SER A 114 5.89 -9.50 -7.24
CA SER A 114 5.04 -9.07 -8.36
C SER A 114 4.56 -7.61 -8.24
N GLU A 115 4.88 -6.95 -7.12
CA GLU A 115 4.44 -5.59 -6.85
C GLU A 115 5.37 -4.51 -7.45
N PHE A 116 6.56 -4.89 -7.89
CA PHE A 116 7.62 -3.95 -8.29
C PHE A 116 7.90 -3.99 -9.79
N VAL A 117 8.37 -2.85 -10.29
CA VAL A 117 9.03 -2.73 -11.59
C VAL A 117 10.29 -1.90 -11.34
N VAL A 118 11.45 -2.46 -11.66
CA VAL A 118 12.72 -1.75 -11.57
C VAL A 118 13.13 -1.31 -12.97
N ILE A 119 13.63 -0.08 -13.09
CA ILE A 119 14.12 0.47 -14.35
C ILE A 119 15.59 0.84 -14.14
N SER A 120 16.49 0.25 -14.92
CA SER A 120 17.92 0.58 -14.88
C SER A 120 18.16 2.03 -15.34
N GLU A 121 19.34 2.58 -15.06
CA GLU A 121 19.76 3.87 -15.61
C GLU A 121 19.84 3.86 -17.15
N GLY A 122 20.09 2.68 -17.74
CA GLY A 122 20.04 2.43 -19.18
C GLY A 122 18.62 2.34 -19.76
N GLY A 123 17.59 2.25 -18.91
CA GLY A 123 16.18 2.21 -19.31
C GLY A 123 15.58 0.82 -19.47
N VAL A 124 16.36 -0.24 -19.24
CA VAL A 124 15.87 -1.64 -19.21
C VAL A 124 14.91 -1.81 -18.05
N LYS A 125 13.79 -2.50 -18.29
CA LYS A 125 12.75 -2.76 -17.28
C LYS A 125 12.80 -4.21 -16.83
N PHE A 126 12.82 -4.40 -15.52
CA PHE A 126 12.65 -5.67 -14.85
C PHE A 126 11.23 -5.69 -14.28
N GLU A 127 10.40 -6.65 -14.70
CA GLU A 127 8.97 -6.73 -14.34
C GLU A 127 8.61 -8.05 -13.62
N SER A 128 9.54 -9.00 -13.54
CA SER A 128 9.37 -10.28 -12.83
C SER A 128 10.51 -10.53 -11.87
N ASP A 129 10.25 -11.38 -10.87
CA ASP A 129 11.27 -11.95 -9.97
C ASP A 129 12.04 -10.90 -9.15
N ILE A 130 11.42 -9.76 -8.85
CA ILE A 130 11.96 -8.73 -7.95
C ILE A 130 11.67 -9.12 -6.50
N ASP A 131 12.35 -10.16 -6.02
CA ASP A 131 12.20 -10.60 -4.63
C ASP A 131 12.94 -9.67 -3.67
N LEU A 132 12.20 -9.05 -2.75
CA LEU A 132 12.71 -8.16 -1.71
C LEU A 132 12.34 -8.67 -0.31
N GLU A 133 11.98 -9.95 -0.16
CA GLU A 133 11.66 -10.54 1.15
C GLU A 133 12.86 -10.47 2.11
N GLU A 134 14.07 -10.66 1.60
CA GLU A 134 15.32 -10.56 2.38
C GLU A 134 15.91 -9.13 2.40
N GLY A 135 15.30 -8.18 1.70
CA GLY A 135 15.73 -6.78 1.66
C GLY A 135 16.65 -6.42 0.49
N ASP A 136 17.26 -7.40 -0.16
CA ASP A 136 18.25 -7.20 -1.22
C ASP A 136 17.80 -7.87 -2.54
N TRP A 137 18.00 -7.15 -3.65
CA TRP A 137 17.80 -7.65 -5.01
C TRP A 137 18.84 -7.03 -5.94
N ALA A 138 19.38 -7.82 -6.88
CA ALA A 138 20.31 -7.31 -7.88
C ALA A 138 20.12 -8.03 -9.22
N GLU A 139 20.33 -7.26 -10.29
CA GLU A 139 20.31 -7.74 -11.66
C GLU A 139 21.32 -6.98 -12.53
N TYR A 140 21.46 -7.41 -13.78
CA TYR A 140 22.33 -6.79 -14.76
C TYR A 140 21.58 -6.28 -15.99
N ASP A 141 21.82 -5.02 -16.33
CA ASP A 141 21.44 -4.46 -17.63
C ASP A 141 22.50 -4.84 -18.67
N GLU A 142 22.30 -5.98 -19.34
CA GLU A 142 23.21 -6.48 -20.39
C GLU A 142 23.33 -5.54 -21.58
N GLU A 143 22.30 -4.74 -21.88
CA GLU A 143 22.30 -3.85 -23.04
C GLU A 143 23.20 -2.63 -22.83
N ASN A 144 23.30 -2.15 -21.59
CA ASN A 144 24.03 -0.93 -21.24
C ASN A 144 25.28 -1.18 -20.39
N ASP A 145 25.56 -2.44 -20.02
CA ASP A 145 26.72 -2.84 -19.21
C ASP A 145 26.69 -2.21 -17.79
N ILE A 146 25.51 -2.24 -17.14
CA ILE A 146 25.25 -1.57 -15.85
C ILE A 146 24.70 -2.56 -14.83
N SER A 147 25.27 -2.57 -13.62
CA SER A 147 24.71 -3.28 -12.46
C SER A 147 23.51 -2.54 -11.88
N VAL A 148 22.43 -3.25 -11.59
CA VAL A 148 21.22 -2.72 -10.97
C VAL A 148 21.02 -3.41 -9.63
N SER A 149 20.77 -2.65 -8.56
CA SER A 149 20.49 -3.25 -7.26
C SER A 149 19.57 -2.39 -6.40
N VAL A 150 18.83 -3.07 -5.54
CA VAL A 150 18.10 -2.52 -4.41
C VAL A 150 18.66 -3.21 -3.17
N SER A 151 19.04 -2.45 -2.16
CA SER A 151 19.59 -2.99 -0.93
C SER A 151 18.91 -2.39 0.28
N ASP A 152 18.91 -3.13 1.38
CA ASP A 152 18.31 -2.70 2.66
C ASP A 152 16.86 -2.22 2.50
N PHE A 153 16.04 -2.93 1.70
CA PHE A 153 14.65 -2.56 1.50
C PHE A 153 13.87 -2.61 2.83
N GLU A 154 13.31 -1.46 3.21
CA GLU A 154 12.42 -1.34 4.35
C GLU A 154 11.08 -0.71 3.94
N SER A 155 10.02 -1.06 4.68
CA SER A 155 8.69 -0.47 4.48
C SER A 155 8.01 -0.20 5.82
N LYS A 156 7.15 0.84 5.85
CA LYS A 156 6.33 1.15 7.02
C LYS A 156 5.04 1.85 6.64
N PHE A 157 4.03 1.68 7.47
CA PHE A 157 2.80 2.46 7.38
C PHE A 157 2.87 3.69 8.28
N ILE A 158 2.55 4.85 7.71
CA ILE A 158 2.35 6.10 8.46
C ILE A 158 0.87 6.44 8.49
N THR A 159 0.38 6.87 9.65
CA THR A 159 -0.99 7.39 9.80
C THR A 159 -0.93 8.91 9.74
N ILE A 160 -1.86 9.50 8.98
CA ILE A 160 -1.95 10.94 8.68
C ILE A 160 -3.22 11.56 9.25
#